data_AF-A0A8T4S2C4-F1
#
_entry.id   AF-A0A8T4S2C4-F1
#
_cell.length_a   1.000
_cell.length_b   1.000
_cell.length_c   1.000
_cell.angle_alpha   90.00
_cell.angle_beta   90.00
_cell.angle_gamma   90.00
#
_symmetry.space_group_name_H-M   'P 1'
#
loop_
_entity.id
_entity.type
_entity.pdbx_description
1 polymer ?
#
loop_
_entity_poly.entity_id
_entity_poly.type
_entity_poly.pdbx_seq_one_letter_code
_entity_poly.pdbx_strand_id
1 'polypeptide(L)'
;MKKRGLVLFTFFVFVIIIPQINYAQEASDSSPEIQEKDISLSQDVGITPDSNFYFIEDKILTKFRDDITNREKKIAEVKEMVKEGKLEEGKIALERYNEFAERLEKEVSPDKQEEAKRSAKAIKRAVKELESEIPETERKEFIDMVIIKEQDIETAAEIASKIRELCQTLSKIDPEKYAITCKTDGYSPKWQKDLDSKLTSEQRKEVMAFFDIMNQCMQTSGRQCRCDDISVKAFAAKCSVVAPLAVKCDEGDESSCERINEETQSMANLLPEHLQSVFASVEEKFNKVQFDKFMPSECKEANAKTPKECMLVMIKAHAPEECVSALDSGEIKFESERQFRQACEGIMFKANAPQECIDAGIRDFKECGKLSFKANAPQECIDSGLTGEHSSDGRKCEEMMKKSEKERQKNNDTPGFNMDCRRIKDPEERLKCYDNILDMSKNNFDDFELRDEQYTQDRIDEERRDFRQQDQFPEDFNEQDKERFNEQFEGQFDDNRDMEKLNKDMENVDNNYLNSESGYPKNGIFNEQKEEPGEQERGREEQNTGSPTSSSGEESKTEGSENYVSSSNNEETSITGNVFSDISKGNPFLEYFFSR
;
A
#
# COMPACT_ATOMS: atom_id res chain seq x y z
N MET A 1 58.52 4.17 55.68
CA MET A 1 58.79 4.87 54.40
C MET A 1 57.47 4.95 53.64
N LYS A 2 56.92 6.17 53.42
CA LYS A 2 56.82 6.84 52.10
C LYS A 2 56.08 5.97 51.06
N LYS A 3 54.95 6.33 50.45
CA LYS A 3 54.32 7.64 50.16
C LYS A 3 52.82 7.46 49.87
N ARG A 4 52.10 8.54 50.18
CA ARG A 4 50.80 9.01 49.67
C ARG A 4 50.58 8.78 48.16
N GLY A 5 49.34 8.41 47.80
CA GLY A 5 48.75 8.58 46.47
C GLY A 5 47.25 8.86 46.61
N LEU A 6 46.90 10.15 46.69
CA LEU A 6 45.53 10.67 46.75
C LEU A 6 45.03 10.76 45.29
N VAL A 7 44.10 9.88 44.90
CA VAL A 7 43.42 9.94 43.59
C VAL A 7 42.19 10.83 43.73
N LEU A 8 42.29 12.04 43.19
CA LEU A 8 41.20 12.98 43.00
C LEU A 8 40.30 12.48 41.86
N PHE A 9 39.11 11.97 42.20
CA PHE A 9 38.03 11.72 41.25
C PHE A 9 37.43 13.07 40.84
N THR A 10 37.83 13.56 39.68
CA THR A 10 37.24 14.74 39.04
C THR A 10 35.96 14.30 38.32
N PHE A 11 34.81 14.72 38.84
CA PHE A 11 33.53 14.65 38.16
C PHE A 11 33.58 15.52 36.90
N PHE A 12 33.78 14.89 35.74
CA PHE A 12 33.48 15.50 34.45
C PHE A 12 31.96 15.48 34.27
N VAL A 13 31.30 16.56 34.68
CA VAL A 13 29.94 16.87 34.26
C VAL A 13 30.02 17.27 32.78
N PHE A 14 29.67 16.35 31.90
CA PHE A 14 29.35 16.66 30.50
C PHE A 14 28.09 17.52 30.51
N VAL A 15 28.28 18.85 30.47
CA VAL A 15 27.25 19.78 30.05
C VAL A 15 27.02 19.53 28.56
N ILE A 16 26.05 18.67 28.26
CA ILE A 16 25.46 18.58 26.93
C ILE A 16 24.71 19.90 26.74
N ILE A 17 25.34 20.81 26.01
CA ILE A 17 24.69 22.00 25.45
C ILE A 17 23.69 21.48 24.42
N ILE A 18 22.46 21.20 24.86
CA ILE A 18 21.31 21.08 23.97
C ILE A 18 21.06 22.51 23.47
N PRO A 19 21.16 22.81 22.16
CA PRO A 19 20.69 24.08 21.67
C PRO A 19 19.20 24.14 21.99
N GLN A 20 18.82 25.10 22.84
CA GLN A 20 17.45 25.55 23.01
C GLN A 20 16.98 26.01 21.63
N ILE A 21 16.33 25.13 20.90
CA ILE A 21 15.59 25.53 19.71
C ILE A 21 14.36 26.26 20.25
N ASN A 22 14.51 27.57 20.43
CA ASN A 22 13.40 28.50 20.58
C ASN A 22 12.58 28.46 19.29
N TYR A 23 11.67 27.49 19.15
CA TYR A 23 10.50 27.63 18.30
C TYR A 23 9.47 28.49 19.04
N ALA A 24 9.81 29.77 19.21
CA ALA A 24 8.84 30.85 19.36
C ALA A 24 9.01 31.71 18.12
N GLN A 25 8.66 31.14 16.97
CA GLN A 25 8.43 31.93 15.77
C GLN A 25 7.04 32.53 15.98
N GLU A 26 7.02 33.72 16.59
CA GLU A 26 5.87 34.62 16.51
C GLU A 26 5.54 34.75 15.03
N ALA A 27 4.50 34.04 14.59
CA ALA A 27 3.80 34.43 13.38
C ALA A 27 3.35 35.85 13.65
N SER A 28 4.05 36.83 13.08
CA SER A 28 3.59 38.20 12.99
C SER A 28 2.33 38.16 12.13
N ASP A 29 1.22 37.88 12.79
CA ASP A 29 -0.12 37.91 12.24
C ASP A 29 -0.35 39.36 11.83
N SER A 30 -0.04 39.66 10.56
CA SER A 30 -0.42 40.90 9.90
C SER A 30 -1.92 40.86 9.63
N SER A 31 -2.71 40.58 10.67
CA SER A 31 -4.13 40.79 10.64
C SER A 31 -4.33 42.30 10.59
N PRO A 32 -5.06 42.83 9.59
CA PRO A 32 -5.24 44.27 9.45
C PRO A 32 -5.75 44.80 10.79
N GLU A 33 -5.01 45.75 11.37
CA GLU A 33 -5.34 46.43 12.60
C GLU A 33 -6.63 47.22 12.33
N ILE A 34 -7.78 46.54 12.43
CA ILE A 34 -9.10 47.15 12.30
C ILE A 34 -9.11 48.24 13.35
N GLN A 35 -9.13 49.49 12.90
CA GLN A 35 -9.06 50.65 13.78
C GLN A 35 -10.14 50.51 14.84
N GLU A 36 -9.74 50.22 16.08
CA GLU A 36 -10.61 49.88 17.21
C GLU A 36 -11.71 50.91 17.49
N LYS A 37 -11.59 52.11 16.92
CA LYS A 37 -12.46 53.24 17.20
C LYS A 37 -13.89 53.07 16.69
N ASP A 38 -14.13 52.27 15.65
CA ASP A 38 -15.45 52.21 14.98
C ASP A 38 -16.32 51.00 15.38
N ILE A 39 -15.89 50.18 16.34
CA ILE A 39 -16.67 49.02 16.78
C ILE A 39 -17.69 49.47 17.84
N SER A 40 -18.93 49.73 17.42
CA SER A 40 -20.09 49.93 18.28
C SER A 40 -21.03 48.72 18.24
N LEU A 41 -21.91 48.60 19.26
CA LEU A 41 -23.04 47.66 19.20
C LEU A 41 -23.87 47.96 17.95
N SER A 42 -24.19 46.92 17.17
CA SER A 42 -24.94 47.09 15.92
C SER A 42 -26.45 47.15 16.14
N GLN A 43 -26.91 46.77 17.33
CA GLN A 43 -28.32 46.54 17.63
C GLN A 43 -28.93 47.67 18.48
N ASP A 44 -30.14 48.08 18.10
CA ASP A 44 -30.99 48.97 18.89
C ASP A 44 -31.53 48.25 20.14
N VAL A 45 -31.76 49.04 21.19
CA VAL A 45 -32.17 48.59 22.54
C VAL A 45 -33.46 47.75 22.54
N GLY A 46 -34.33 47.88 21.54
CA GLY A 46 -35.55 47.08 21.42
C GLY A 46 -36.54 47.24 22.58
N ILE A 47 -37.31 46.18 22.90
CA ILE A 47 -38.25 46.18 24.02
C ILE A 47 -37.48 45.80 25.29
N THR A 48 -37.43 46.71 26.25
CA THR A 48 -36.74 46.54 27.54
C THR A 48 -37.55 45.72 28.55
N PRO A 49 -36.89 45.13 29.58
CA PRO A 49 -37.55 44.27 30.57
C PRO A 49 -38.71 44.90 31.36
N ASP A 50 -38.74 46.22 31.48
CA ASP A 50 -39.79 46.98 32.17
C ASP A 50 -41.07 47.16 31.33
N SER A 51 -41.06 46.75 30.06
CA SER A 51 -42.23 46.77 29.19
C SER A 51 -43.12 45.54 29.40
N ASN A 52 -44.44 45.76 29.48
CA ASN A 52 -45.45 44.69 29.52
C ASN A 52 -45.38 43.72 28.31
N PHE A 53 -44.72 44.13 27.22
CA PHE A 53 -44.56 43.33 26.02
C PHE A 53 -43.19 42.64 25.92
N TYR A 54 -42.36 42.68 26.97
CA TYR A 54 -41.04 42.04 26.97
C TYR A 54 -41.09 40.54 26.64
N PHE A 55 -42.19 39.86 27.03
CA PHE A 55 -42.40 38.45 26.69
C PHE A 55 -42.44 38.18 25.18
N ILE A 56 -42.84 39.15 24.36
CA ILE A 56 -42.87 39.02 22.89
C ILE A 56 -41.45 39.01 22.36
N GLU A 57 -40.62 39.94 22.83
CA GLU A 57 -39.22 40.00 22.46
C GLU A 57 -38.52 38.70 22.86
N ASP A 58 -38.67 38.30 24.12
CA ASP A 58 -37.92 37.20 24.73
C ASP A 58 -38.32 35.81 24.25
N LYS A 59 -39.62 35.55 24.01
CA LYS A 59 -40.11 34.20 23.65
C LYS A 59 -40.33 33.99 22.17
N ILE A 60 -40.56 35.08 21.42
CA ILE A 60 -40.95 35.02 20.01
C ILE A 60 -39.78 35.49 19.15
N LEU A 61 -39.33 36.74 19.32
CA LEU A 61 -38.36 37.35 18.40
C LEU A 61 -36.94 36.77 18.53
N THR A 62 -36.53 36.38 19.74
CA THR A 62 -35.21 35.75 19.98
C THR A 62 -35.00 34.47 19.18
N LYS A 63 -36.06 33.68 18.92
CA LYS A 63 -35.99 32.43 18.14
C LYS A 63 -35.70 32.64 16.66
N PHE A 64 -35.93 33.84 16.15
CA PHE A 64 -35.70 34.21 14.75
C PHE A 64 -34.34 34.87 14.52
N ARG A 65 -33.61 35.20 15.60
CA ARG A 65 -32.28 35.78 15.54
C ARG A 65 -31.25 34.78 16.01
N ASP A 66 -30.01 34.96 15.56
CA ASP A 66 -28.92 34.15 16.06
C ASP A 66 -28.43 34.62 17.43
N ASP A 67 -27.68 33.75 18.11
CA ASP A 67 -27.24 34.02 19.48
C ASP A 67 -26.28 35.24 19.55
N ILE A 68 -25.52 35.53 18.49
CA ILE A 68 -24.66 36.73 18.40
C ILE A 68 -25.52 37.99 18.47
N THR A 69 -26.55 38.10 17.61
CA THR A 69 -27.43 39.26 17.58
C THR A 69 -28.22 39.41 18.88
N ASN A 70 -28.70 38.29 19.45
CA ASN A 70 -29.41 38.31 20.72
C ASN A 70 -28.53 38.80 21.88
N ARG A 71 -27.25 38.42 21.93
CA ARG A 71 -26.30 38.92 22.93
C ARG A 71 -26.05 40.42 22.84
N GLU A 72 -25.76 40.93 21.64
CA GLU A 72 -25.54 42.37 21.44
C GLU A 72 -26.74 43.18 21.91
N LYS A 73 -27.95 42.71 21.57
CA LYS A 73 -29.18 43.35 21.98
C LYS A 73 -29.39 43.33 23.49
N LYS A 74 -29.15 42.21 24.16
CA LYS A 74 -29.30 42.14 25.62
C LYS A 74 -28.31 43.03 26.36
N ILE A 75 -27.10 43.22 25.83
CA ILE A 75 -26.15 44.19 26.38
C ILE A 75 -26.61 45.64 26.11
N ALA A 76 -27.24 45.92 24.97
CA ALA A 76 -27.86 47.22 24.73
C ALA A 76 -29.01 47.50 25.72
N GLU A 77 -29.84 46.49 26.03
CA GLU A 77 -30.87 46.57 27.07
C GLU A 77 -30.27 46.80 28.47
N VAL A 78 -29.23 46.05 28.86
CA VAL A 78 -28.49 46.27 30.12
C VAL A 78 -27.97 47.70 30.21
N LYS A 79 -27.37 48.20 29.12
CA LYS A 79 -26.82 49.56 29.05
C LYS A 79 -27.89 50.61 29.30
N GLU A 80 -29.09 50.45 28.75
CA GLU A 80 -30.19 51.39 28.95
C GLU A 80 -30.74 51.32 30.39
N MET A 81 -30.96 50.11 30.92
CA MET A 81 -31.47 49.94 32.28
C MET A 81 -30.52 50.49 33.34
N VAL A 82 -29.21 50.32 33.17
CA VAL A 82 -28.19 50.89 34.07
C VAL A 82 -28.22 52.42 34.05
N LYS A 83 -28.32 53.04 32.86
CA LYS A 83 -28.41 54.51 32.72
C LYS A 83 -29.65 55.09 33.39
N GLU A 84 -30.76 54.36 33.36
CA GLU A 84 -32.01 54.74 34.03
C GLU A 84 -32.00 54.45 35.54
N GLY A 85 -30.94 53.82 36.07
CA GLY A 85 -30.83 53.42 37.47
C GLY A 85 -31.68 52.20 37.85
N LYS A 86 -32.19 51.46 36.85
CA LYS A 86 -33.02 50.26 36.97
C LYS A 86 -32.17 48.99 37.01
N LEU A 87 -31.37 48.83 38.07
CA LEU A 87 -30.37 47.75 38.14
C LEU A 87 -30.99 46.35 38.17
N GLU A 88 -32.15 46.16 38.80
CA GLU A 88 -32.80 44.84 38.88
C GLU A 88 -33.33 44.38 37.51
N GLU A 89 -33.91 45.29 36.73
CA GLU A 89 -34.28 45.05 35.34
C GLU A 89 -33.05 44.78 34.47
N GLY A 90 -31.94 45.46 34.75
CA GLY A 90 -30.63 45.17 34.16
C GLY A 90 -30.17 43.73 34.43
N LYS A 91 -30.35 43.20 35.65
CA LYS A 91 -30.01 41.81 36.00
C LYS A 91 -30.83 40.81 35.19
N ILE A 92 -32.12 41.09 34.92
CA ILE A 92 -32.97 40.23 34.09
C ILE A 92 -32.44 40.18 32.64
N ALA A 93 -32.07 41.33 32.07
CA ALA A 93 -31.46 41.36 30.73
C ALA A 93 -30.10 40.64 30.69
N LEU A 94 -29.31 40.77 31.76
CA LEU A 94 -28.02 40.11 31.90
C LEU A 94 -28.14 38.58 32.04
N GLU A 95 -29.14 38.09 32.77
CA GLU A 95 -29.43 36.65 32.87
C GLU A 95 -29.74 36.07 31.49
N ARG A 96 -30.55 36.78 30.69
CA ARG A 96 -30.81 36.40 29.29
C ARG A 96 -29.57 36.44 28.43
N TYR A 97 -28.75 37.49 28.55
CA TYR A 97 -27.46 37.56 27.88
C TYR A 97 -26.61 36.30 28.18
N ASN A 98 -26.54 35.86 29.44
CA ASN A 98 -25.75 34.69 29.83
C ASN A 98 -26.25 33.41 29.16
N GLU A 99 -27.58 33.22 29.04
CA GLU A 99 -28.15 32.07 28.31
C GLU A 99 -27.70 32.04 26.84
N PHE A 100 -27.74 33.20 26.16
CA PHE A 100 -27.28 33.30 24.77
C PHE A 100 -25.77 33.13 24.65
N ALA A 101 -25.00 33.68 25.59
CA ALA A 101 -23.54 33.54 25.65
C ALA A 101 -23.11 32.09 25.85
N GLU A 102 -23.76 31.36 26.74
CA GLU A 102 -23.46 29.93 26.97
C GLU A 102 -23.77 29.06 25.75
N ARG A 103 -24.89 29.31 25.05
CA ARG A 103 -25.20 28.58 23.82
C ARG A 103 -24.21 28.90 22.71
N LEU A 104 -23.90 30.19 22.52
CA LEU A 104 -22.93 30.60 21.51
C LEU A 104 -21.54 30.01 21.79
N GLU A 105 -21.05 30.04 23.02
CA GLU A 105 -19.75 29.45 23.36
C GLU A 105 -19.66 27.96 22.98
N LYS A 106 -20.74 27.20 23.20
CA LYS A 106 -20.80 25.76 22.86
C LYS A 106 -20.98 25.49 21.37
N GLU A 107 -21.72 26.34 20.66
CA GLU A 107 -22.18 26.09 19.29
C GLU A 107 -21.62 27.09 18.26
N VAL A 108 -20.64 27.92 18.64
CA VAL A 108 -20.02 28.89 17.71
C VAL A 108 -19.35 28.13 16.58
N SER A 109 -19.86 28.35 15.36
CA SER A 109 -19.31 27.70 14.18
C SER A 109 -18.03 28.42 13.73
N PRO A 110 -17.09 27.68 13.11
CA PRO A 110 -15.89 28.24 12.51
C PRO A 110 -16.15 29.41 11.54
N ASP A 111 -17.26 29.36 10.79
CA ASP A 111 -17.63 30.39 9.81
C ASP A 111 -18.05 31.71 10.46
N LYS A 112 -18.45 31.68 11.74
CA LYS A 112 -18.84 32.86 12.51
C LYS A 112 -17.71 33.42 13.37
N GLN A 113 -16.47 32.95 13.19
CA GLN A 113 -15.35 33.34 14.04
C GLN A 113 -15.14 34.86 14.08
N GLU A 114 -15.05 35.51 12.92
CA GLU A 114 -14.81 36.96 12.84
C GLU A 114 -15.99 37.77 13.35
N GLU A 115 -17.21 37.30 13.08
CA GLU A 115 -18.43 37.94 13.57
C GLU A 115 -18.52 37.87 15.10
N ALA A 116 -18.24 36.70 15.69
CA ALA A 116 -18.20 36.49 17.13
C ALA A 116 -17.10 37.35 17.79
N LYS A 117 -15.89 37.40 17.20
CA LYS A 117 -14.79 38.25 17.69
C LYS A 117 -15.14 39.74 17.64
N ARG A 118 -15.74 40.20 16.54
CA ARG A 118 -16.20 41.59 16.39
C ARG A 118 -17.25 41.93 17.44
N SER A 119 -18.24 41.06 17.60
CA SER A 119 -19.35 41.23 18.55
C SER A 119 -18.85 41.27 20.00
N ALA A 120 -17.96 40.35 20.37
CA ALA A 120 -17.35 40.28 21.70
C ALA A 120 -16.58 41.56 22.06
N LYS A 121 -15.79 42.10 21.11
CA LYS A 121 -15.12 43.40 21.28
C LYS A 121 -16.11 44.55 21.48
N ALA A 122 -17.20 44.58 20.71
CA ALA A 122 -18.25 45.59 20.85
C ALA A 122 -18.91 45.54 22.23
N ILE A 123 -19.25 44.35 22.72
CA ILE A 123 -19.86 44.13 24.03
C ILE A 123 -18.89 44.51 25.16
N LYS A 124 -17.64 44.03 25.12
CA LYS A 124 -16.61 44.39 26.11
C LYS A 124 -16.45 45.90 26.23
N ARG A 125 -16.47 46.62 25.11
CA ARG A 125 -16.41 48.09 25.09
C ARG A 125 -17.66 48.71 25.70
N ALA A 126 -18.85 48.29 25.27
CA ALA A 126 -20.11 48.83 25.75
C ALA A 126 -20.30 48.66 27.26
N VAL A 127 -19.84 47.54 27.83
CA VAL A 127 -19.94 47.25 29.26
C VAL A 127 -18.89 48.00 30.08
N LYS A 128 -17.67 48.20 29.55
CA LYS A 128 -16.66 49.07 30.20
C LYS A 128 -17.13 50.53 30.31
N GLU A 129 -17.91 51.01 29.34
CA GLU A 129 -18.50 52.36 29.42
C GLU A 129 -19.48 52.51 30.60
N LEU A 130 -20.05 51.42 31.11
CA LEU A 130 -20.96 51.43 32.26
C LEU A 130 -20.25 51.43 33.63
N GLU A 131 -18.92 51.30 33.67
CA GLU A 131 -18.17 51.14 34.93
C GLU A 131 -18.39 52.30 35.92
N SER A 132 -18.51 53.52 35.42
CA SER A 132 -18.78 54.70 36.25
C SER A 132 -20.23 54.79 36.74
N GLU A 133 -21.16 54.11 36.08
CA GLU A 133 -22.60 54.17 36.36
C GLU A 133 -23.05 53.07 37.32
N ILE A 134 -22.27 51.98 37.44
CA ILE A 134 -22.60 50.81 38.26
C ILE A 134 -21.90 50.90 39.63
N PRO A 135 -22.62 50.69 40.76
CA PRO A 135 -22.01 50.61 42.09
C PRO A 135 -20.93 49.53 42.16
N GLU A 136 -19.82 49.80 42.86
CA GLU A 136 -18.68 48.87 42.97
C GLU A 136 -19.06 47.45 43.39
N THR A 137 -20.10 47.30 44.21
CA THR A 137 -20.60 46.00 44.69
C THR A 137 -21.23 45.14 43.59
N GLU A 138 -21.76 45.76 42.54
CA GLU A 138 -22.48 45.11 41.42
C GLU A 138 -21.59 44.98 40.17
N ARG A 139 -20.45 45.70 40.11
CA ARG A 139 -19.53 45.68 38.95
C ARG A 139 -19.07 44.28 38.57
N LYS A 140 -18.84 43.41 39.55
CA LYS A 140 -18.40 42.03 39.29
C LYS A 140 -19.40 41.28 38.40
N GLU A 141 -20.69 41.44 38.66
CA GLU A 141 -21.74 40.72 37.92
C GLU A 141 -21.96 41.34 36.54
N PHE A 142 -22.08 42.66 36.48
CA PHE A 142 -22.39 43.38 35.23
C PHE A 142 -21.21 43.52 34.28
N ILE A 143 -19.98 43.57 34.79
CA ILE A 143 -18.78 43.90 34.01
C ILE A 143 -17.84 42.70 33.93
N ASP A 144 -17.30 42.27 35.07
CA ASP A 144 -16.22 41.28 35.07
C ASP A 144 -16.68 39.94 34.47
N MET A 145 -17.87 39.46 34.87
CA MET A 145 -18.42 38.21 34.32
C MET A 145 -18.69 38.31 32.82
N VAL A 146 -19.21 39.45 32.34
CA VAL A 146 -19.44 39.65 30.90
C VAL A 146 -18.13 39.65 30.13
N ILE A 147 -17.12 40.38 30.62
CA ILE A 147 -15.80 40.45 29.96
C ILE A 147 -15.15 39.07 29.87
N ILE A 148 -15.18 38.29 30.96
CA ILE A 148 -14.65 36.92 30.99
C ILE A 148 -15.40 36.05 29.98
N LYS A 149 -16.74 36.08 30.01
CA LYS A 149 -17.57 35.27 29.11
C LYS A 149 -17.33 35.61 27.63
N GLU A 150 -17.16 36.89 27.31
CA GLU A 150 -16.86 37.32 25.96
C GLU A 150 -15.47 36.88 25.50
N GLN A 151 -14.49 36.79 26.41
CA GLN A 151 -13.18 36.23 26.12
C GLN A 151 -13.23 34.72 25.90
N ASP A 152 -14.06 34.00 26.65
CA ASP A 152 -14.28 32.57 26.44
C ASP A 152 -14.89 32.29 25.06
N ILE A 153 -15.85 33.12 24.61
CA ILE A 153 -16.47 33.00 23.27
C ILE A 153 -15.47 33.28 22.15
N GLU A 154 -14.64 34.33 22.28
CA GLU A 154 -13.55 34.59 21.32
C GLU A 154 -12.60 33.40 21.20
N THR A 155 -12.26 32.79 22.34
CA THR A 155 -11.37 31.63 22.42
C THR A 155 -12.02 30.40 21.81
N ALA A 156 -13.29 30.14 22.13
CA ALA A 156 -14.07 29.03 21.58
C ALA A 156 -14.20 29.13 20.05
N ALA A 157 -14.49 30.33 19.54
CA ALA A 157 -14.58 30.60 18.10
C ALA A 157 -13.24 30.34 17.38
N GLU A 158 -12.12 30.69 18.01
CA GLU A 158 -10.79 30.42 17.47
C GLU A 158 -10.43 28.93 17.51
N ILE A 159 -10.74 28.24 18.60
CA ILE A 159 -10.55 26.79 18.72
C ILE A 159 -11.39 26.07 17.66
N ALA A 160 -12.66 26.45 17.48
CA ALA A 160 -13.53 25.87 16.47
C ALA A 160 -12.92 26.01 15.06
N SER A 161 -12.41 27.20 14.73
CA SER A 161 -11.74 27.46 13.45
C SER A 161 -10.51 26.58 13.22
N LYS A 162 -9.63 26.48 14.24
CA LYS A 162 -8.44 25.62 14.20
C LYS A 162 -8.79 24.14 14.09
N ILE A 163 -9.83 23.68 14.78
CA ILE A 163 -10.34 22.29 14.67
C ILE A 163 -10.81 22.02 13.25
N ARG A 164 -11.60 22.92 12.64
CA ARG A 164 -12.06 22.75 11.26
C ARG A 164 -10.88 22.61 10.29
N GLU A 165 -9.90 23.51 10.38
CA GLU A 165 -8.72 23.49 9.51
C GLU A 165 -7.92 22.20 9.67
N LEU A 166 -7.68 21.77 10.91
CA LEU A 166 -7.00 20.51 11.22
C LEU A 166 -7.76 19.33 10.62
N CYS A 167 -9.07 19.25 10.83
CA CYS A 167 -9.89 18.13 10.38
C CYS A 167 -10.00 18.07 8.86
N GLN A 168 -10.15 19.20 8.17
CA GLN A 168 -10.13 19.26 6.69
C GLN A 168 -8.75 18.89 6.11
N THR A 169 -7.68 19.15 6.85
CA THR A 169 -6.32 18.79 6.44
C THR A 169 -6.08 17.30 6.64
N LEU A 170 -6.41 16.78 7.83
CA LEU A 170 -6.31 15.35 8.14
C LEU A 170 -7.18 14.51 7.21
N SER A 171 -8.39 14.95 6.88
CA SER A 171 -9.28 14.19 6.00
C SER A 171 -8.70 14.00 4.58
N LYS A 172 -7.77 14.85 4.16
CA LYS A 172 -7.09 14.78 2.86
C LYS A 172 -5.76 14.03 2.93
N ILE A 173 -5.02 14.18 4.02
CA ILE A 173 -3.67 13.61 4.16
C ILE A 173 -3.72 12.21 4.76
N ASP A 174 -4.46 12.04 5.85
CA ASP A 174 -4.49 10.82 6.67
C ASP A 174 -5.90 10.60 7.25
N PRO A 175 -6.78 9.92 6.50
CA PRO A 175 -8.15 9.63 6.92
C PRO A 175 -8.27 8.79 8.19
N GLU A 176 -7.24 8.01 8.55
CA GLU A 176 -7.26 7.24 9.79
C GLU A 176 -7.02 8.13 11.00
N LYS A 177 -6.01 9.02 10.92
CA LYS A 177 -5.79 10.03 11.96
C LYS A 177 -6.97 10.98 12.07
N TYR A 178 -7.61 11.29 10.94
CA TYR A 178 -8.89 12.00 10.93
C TYR A 178 -9.95 11.25 11.74
N ALA A 179 -10.19 9.96 11.45
CA ALA A 179 -11.22 9.16 12.14
C ALA A 179 -10.96 8.99 13.64
N ILE A 180 -9.70 9.09 14.09
CA ILE A 180 -9.34 9.05 15.51
C ILE A 180 -9.51 10.43 16.16
N THR A 181 -9.10 11.50 15.48
CA THR A 181 -8.96 12.84 16.07
C THR A 181 -10.21 13.70 15.92
N CYS A 182 -10.89 13.59 14.78
CA CYS A 182 -11.96 14.49 14.35
C CYS A 182 -13.34 13.86 14.37
N LYS A 183 -13.43 12.54 14.61
CA LYS A 183 -14.70 11.84 14.71
C LYS A 183 -15.53 12.40 15.85
N THR A 184 -16.79 12.69 15.53
CA THR A 184 -17.72 13.28 16.48
C THR A 184 -18.49 12.24 17.28
N ASP A 185 -18.90 12.63 18.47
CA ASP A 185 -19.75 11.85 19.38
C ASP A 185 -21.10 12.54 19.63
N GLY A 186 -21.92 11.98 20.51
CA GLY A 186 -23.22 12.54 20.87
C GLY A 186 -23.14 13.96 21.48
N TYR A 187 -22.03 14.31 22.11
CA TYR A 187 -21.83 15.58 22.82
C TYR A 187 -21.15 16.66 21.98
N SER A 188 -20.63 16.30 20.82
CA SER A 188 -19.95 17.24 19.92
C SER A 188 -20.91 18.33 19.41
N PRO A 189 -20.42 19.58 19.21
CA PRO A 189 -21.21 20.67 18.65
C PRO A 189 -21.82 20.29 17.29
N LYS A 190 -22.97 20.90 16.96
CA LYS A 190 -23.69 20.57 15.72
C LYS A 190 -22.83 20.82 14.49
N TRP A 191 -22.12 21.96 14.45
CA TRP A 191 -21.27 22.31 13.31
C TRP A 191 -20.15 21.28 13.08
N GLN A 192 -19.62 20.67 14.15
CA GLN A 192 -18.54 19.68 14.05
C GLN A 192 -19.10 18.36 13.49
N LYS A 193 -20.30 17.96 13.93
CA LYS A 193 -21.01 16.79 13.39
C LYS A 193 -21.32 16.94 11.90
N ASP A 194 -21.78 18.13 11.50
CA ASP A 194 -22.09 18.46 10.11
C ASP A 194 -20.81 18.42 9.25
N LEU A 195 -19.69 18.95 9.77
CA LEU A 195 -18.38 18.85 9.13
C LEU A 195 -17.92 17.40 8.99
N ASP A 196 -18.06 16.59 10.04
CA ASP A 196 -17.63 15.19 10.05
C ASP A 196 -18.43 14.34 9.07
N SER A 197 -19.75 14.54 9.05
CA SER A 197 -20.65 13.91 8.08
C SER A 197 -20.24 14.26 6.63
N LYS A 198 -19.96 15.54 6.36
CA LYS A 198 -19.53 15.99 5.04
C LYS A 198 -18.21 15.33 4.62
N LEU A 199 -17.17 15.42 5.44
CA LEU A 199 -15.85 14.88 5.12
C LEU A 199 -15.87 13.35 4.97
N THR A 200 -16.60 12.65 5.84
CA THR A 200 -16.78 11.19 5.72
C THR A 200 -17.52 10.82 4.45
N SER A 201 -18.52 11.60 4.02
CA SER A 201 -19.26 11.35 2.79
C SER A 201 -18.40 11.54 1.52
N GLU A 202 -17.48 12.51 1.53
CA GLU A 202 -16.53 12.75 0.44
C GLU A 202 -15.53 11.58 0.33
N GLN A 203 -14.95 11.15 1.46
CA GLN A 203 -14.05 9.98 1.51
C GLN A 203 -14.74 8.69 1.03
N ARG A 204 -16.00 8.46 1.43
CA ARG A 204 -16.76 7.30 0.95
C ARG A 204 -16.97 7.32 -0.56
N LYS A 205 -17.27 8.48 -1.14
CA LYS A 205 -17.43 8.63 -2.59
C LYS A 205 -16.10 8.36 -3.32
N GLU A 206 -14.99 8.85 -2.78
CA GLU A 206 -13.65 8.57 -3.32
C GLU A 206 -13.32 7.07 -3.27
N VAL A 207 -13.56 6.42 -2.12
CA VAL A 207 -13.38 4.98 -1.93
C VAL A 207 -14.21 4.17 -2.94
N MET A 208 -15.48 4.53 -3.13
CA MET A 208 -16.36 3.84 -4.09
C MET A 208 -15.89 4.04 -5.54
N ALA A 209 -15.54 5.27 -5.92
CA ALA A 209 -15.03 5.55 -7.25
C ALA A 209 -13.73 4.78 -7.53
N PHE A 210 -12.81 4.75 -6.55
CA PHE A 210 -11.57 3.98 -6.65
C PHE A 210 -11.86 2.47 -6.77
N PHE A 211 -12.75 1.93 -5.94
CA PHE A 211 -13.17 0.53 -6.01
C PHE A 211 -13.72 0.17 -7.39
N ASP A 212 -14.62 0.99 -7.94
CA ASP A 212 -15.25 0.75 -9.23
C ASP A 212 -14.24 0.76 -10.38
N ILE A 213 -13.31 1.73 -10.39
CA ILE A 213 -12.24 1.81 -11.39
C ILE A 213 -11.34 0.56 -11.30
N MET A 214 -10.92 0.19 -10.10
CA MET A 214 -10.04 -0.96 -9.90
C MET A 214 -10.73 -2.27 -10.26
N ASN A 215 -11.99 -2.43 -9.88
CA ASN A 215 -12.80 -3.59 -10.22
C ASN A 215 -12.99 -3.71 -11.75
N GLN A 216 -13.30 -2.61 -12.44
CA GLN A 216 -13.39 -2.59 -13.90
C GLN A 216 -12.05 -2.94 -14.56
N CYS A 217 -10.95 -2.39 -14.04
CA CYS A 217 -9.61 -2.61 -14.55
C CYS A 217 -9.22 -4.10 -14.46
N MET A 218 -9.43 -4.72 -13.30
CA MET A 218 -9.10 -6.13 -13.11
C MET A 218 -10.05 -7.08 -13.85
N GLN A 219 -11.36 -6.77 -13.95
CA GLN A 219 -12.32 -7.58 -14.74
C GLN A 219 -11.97 -7.63 -16.22
N THR A 220 -11.38 -6.56 -16.75
CA THR A 220 -11.09 -6.43 -18.17
C THR A 220 -9.62 -6.69 -18.50
N SER A 221 -8.83 -7.20 -17.54
CA SER A 221 -7.37 -7.36 -17.69
C SER A 221 -6.69 -6.08 -18.22
N GLY A 222 -7.13 -4.91 -17.75
CA GLY A 222 -6.60 -3.61 -18.16
C GLY A 222 -7.20 -3.01 -19.43
N ARG A 223 -8.04 -3.73 -20.21
CA ARG A 223 -8.59 -3.23 -21.50
C ARG A 223 -9.47 -1.98 -21.32
N GLN A 224 -10.20 -1.88 -20.20
CA GLN A 224 -11.07 -0.75 -19.89
C GLN A 224 -10.68 -0.10 -18.56
N CYS A 225 -9.39 0.14 -18.36
CA CYS A 225 -8.89 0.75 -17.14
C CYS A 225 -8.89 2.29 -17.25
N ARG A 226 -9.68 2.97 -16.40
CA ARG A 226 -9.75 4.44 -16.33
C ARG A 226 -8.73 5.00 -15.34
N CYS A 227 -7.45 4.75 -15.59
CA CYS A 227 -6.38 5.16 -14.66
C CYS A 227 -6.34 6.68 -14.41
N ASP A 228 -6.75 7.50 -15.38
CA ASP A 228 -6.79 8.97 -15.27
C ASP A 228 -7.85 9.48 -14.28
N ASP A 229 -8.88 8.67 -13.99
CA ASP A 229 -9.96 9.02 -13.05
C ASP A 229 -9.54 8.79 -11.57
N ILE A 230 -8.36 8.20 -11.33
CA ILE A 230 -7.86 7.91 -9.98
C ILE A 230 -7.28 9.19 -9.36
N SER A 231 -7.80 9.59 -8.20
CA SER A 231 -7.37 10.80 -7.46
C SER A 231 -5.90 10.78 -7.05
N VAL A 232 -5.37 9.59 -6.72
CA VAL A 232 -3.98 9.39 -6.28
C VAL A 232 -3.03 9.36 -7.48
N LYS A 233 -2.46 10.51 -7.84
CA LYS A 233 -1.61 10.69 -9.03
C LYS A 233 -0.47 9.68 -9.18
N ALA A 234 0.23 9.34 -8.09
CA ALA A 234 1.33 8.38 -8.13
C ALA A 234 0.84 6.98 -8.52
N PHE A 235 -0.30 6.56 -7.96
CA PHE A 235 -0.94 5.30 -8.30
C PHE A 235 -1.52 5.32 -9.73
N ALA A 236 -2.16 6.42 -10.14
CA ALA A 236 -2.70 6.62 -11.49
C ALA A 236 -1.61 6.46 -12.58
N ALA A 237 -0.43 7.05 -12.35
CA ALA A 237 0.71 6.93 -13.25
C ALA A 237 1.19 5.46 -13.36
N LYS A 238 1.25 4.75 -12.24
CA LYS A 238 1.64 3.33 -12.21
C LYS A 238 0.58 2.44 -12.87
N CYS A 239 -0.69 2.69 -12.59
CA CYS A 239 -1.84 2.06 -13.23
C CYS A 239 -1.75 2.18 -14.75
N SER A 240 -1.40 3.36 -15.27
CA SER A 240 -1.30 3.61 -16.72
C SER A 240 -0.17 2.82 -17.40
N VAL A 241 0.85 2.40 -16.64
CA VAL A 241 1.92 1.51 -17.13
C VAL A 241 1.48 0.05 -17.05
N VAL A 242 0.85 -0.35 -15.94
CA VAL A 242 0.48 -1.75 -15.68
C VAL A 242 -0.72 -2.20 -16.51
N ALA A 243 -1.73 -1.36 -16.70
CA ALA A 243 -2.93 -1.70 -17.46
C ALA A 243 -2.65 -2.22 -18.89
N PRO A 244 -1.84 -1.56 -19.74
CA PRO A 244 -1.53 -2.09 -21.06
C PRO A 244 -0.64 -3.34 -21.04
N LEU A 245 0.22 -3.52 -20.02
CA LEU A 245 0.96 -4.76 -19.84
C LEU A 245 0.02 -5.92 -19.51
N ALA A 246 -1.00 -5.68 -18.67
CA ALA A 246 -2.02 -6.67 -18.34
C ALA A 246 -2.79 -7.15 -19.58
N VAL A 247 -3.09 -6.25 -20.52
CA VAL A 247 -3.74 -6.62 -21.79
C VAL A 247 -2.85 -7.56 -22.61
N LYS A 248 -1.55 -7.25 -22.73
CA LYS A 248 -0.59 -8.08 -23.47
C LYS A 248 -0.34 -9.43 -22.80
N CYS A 249 -0.23 -9.44 -21.48
CA CYS A 249 -0.12 -10.67 -20.71
C CYS A 249 -1.34 -11.57 -20.94
N ASP A 250 -2.55 -10.99 -20.97
CA ASP A 250 -3.79 -11.71 -21.30
C ASP A 250 -3.81 -12.28 -22.74
N GLU A 251 -3.03 -11.68 -23.64
CA GLU A 251 -2.84 -12.13 -25.02
C GLU A 251 -1.70 -13.16 -25.16
N GLY A 252 -1.04 -13.53 -24.06
CA GLY A 252 0.02 -14.56 -24.02
C GLY A 252 1.45 -14.02 -24.09
N ASP A 253 1.68 -12.72 -23.91
CA ASP A 253 3.04 -12.16 -23.82
C ASP A 253 3.64 -12.36 -22.42
N GLU A 254 4.37 -13.46 -22.25
CA GLU A 254 5.05 -13.82 -21.00
C GLU A 254 5.97 -12.70 -20.47
N SER A 255 6.65 -11.97 -21.35
CA SER A 255 7.54 -10.86 -20.94
C SER A 255 6.76 -9.70 -20.31
N SER A 256 5.52 -9.46 -20.77
CA SER A 256 4.62 -8.49 -20.16
C SER A 256 4.12 -9.00 -18.80
N CYS A 257 3.87 -10.30 -18.65
CA CYS A 257 3.47 -10.90 -17.37
C CYS A 257 4.57 -10.77 -16.29
N GLU A 258 5.83 -11.03 -16.63
CA GLU A 258 6.97 -10.85 -15.72
C GLU A 258 7.09 -9.39 -15.25
N ARG A 259 6.98 -8.44 -16.19
CA ARG A 259 7.05 -7.01 -15.88
C ARG A 259 5.92 -6.53 -14.99
N ILE A 260 4.71 -7.07 -15.13
CA ILE A 260 3.60 -6.73 -14.21
C ILE A 260 3.98 -7.06 -12.77
N ASN A 261 4.67 -8.17 -12.53
CA ASN A 261 5.06 -8.58 -11.18
C ASN A 261 6.04 -7.60 -10.55
N GLU A 262 7.03 -7.17 -11.33
CA GLU A 262 8.00 -6.15 -10.90
C GLU A 262 7.31 -4.80 -10.63
N GLU A 263 6.42 -4.38 -11.51
CA GLU A 263 5.75 -3.08 -11.41
C GLU A 263 4.70 -3.07 -10.28
N THR A 264 4.03 -4.19 -9.98
CA THR A 264 2.95 -4.27 -9.00
C THR A 264 3.41 -4.45 -7.55
N GLN A 265 4.64 -4.92 -7.31
CA GLN A 265 5.19 -5.13 -5.94
C GLN A 265 5.13 -3.90 -5.03
N SER A 266 5.03 -2.69 -5.60
CA SER A 266 4.98 -1.43 -4.85
C SER A 266 3.67 -0.65 -4.99
N MET A 267 2.70 -1.13 -5.77
CA MET A 267 1.49 -0.34 -6.07
C MET A 267 0.65 -0.05 -4.83
N ALA A 268 0.49 -1.01 -3.93
CA ALA A 268 -0.26 -0.80 -2.68
C ALA A 268 0.35 0.30 -1.81
N ASN A 269 1.68 0.44 -1.81
CA ASN A 269 2.39 1.45 -1.01
C ASN A 269 2.24 2.88 -1.56
N LEU A 270 1.75 3.03 -2.80
CA LEU A 270 1.45 4.33 -3.39
C LEU A 270 0.07 4.85 -2.97
N LEU A 271 -0.78 4.00 -2.39
CA LEU A 271 -2.11 4.36 -1.93
C LEU A 271 -2.08 4.87 -0.49
N PRO A 272 -2.89 5.90 -0.17
CA PRO A 272 -3.23 6.20 1.21
C PRO A 272 -3.88 5.00 1.91
N GLU A 273 -3.69 4.88 3.23
CA GLU A 273 -4.10 3.72 4.04
C GLU A 273 -5.58 3.35 3.87
N HIS A 274 -6.47 4.35 3.85
CA HIS A 274 -7.91 4.14 3.64
C HIS A 274 -8.26 3.51 2.28
N LEU A 275 -7.46 3.71 1.23
CA LEU A 275 -7.63 3.05 -0.08
C LEU A 275 -6.91 1.71 -0.16
N GLN A 276 -5.90 1.46 0.68
CA GLN A 276 -5.21 0.16 0.71
C GLN A 276 -6.15 -0.97 1.12
N SER A 277 -7.03 -0.73 2.10
CA SER A 277 -8.03 -1.72 2.53
C SER A 277 -9.02 -2.09 1.40
N VAL A 278 -9.41 -1.08 0.62
CA VAL A 278 -10.30 -1.22 -0.53
C VAL A 278 -9.59 -1.98 -1.65
N PHE A 279 -8.34 -1.60 -1.94
CA PHE A 279 -7.49 -2.28 -2.92
C PHE A 279 -7.27 -3.75 -2.57
N ALA A 280 -6.95 -4.07 -1.31
CA ALA A 280 -6.82 -5.45 -0.84
C ALA A 280 -8.13 -6.24 -0.99
N SER A 281 -9.27 -5.62 -0.70
CA SER A 281 -10.60 -6.23 -0.89
C SER A 281 -10.91 -6.50 -2.37
N VAL A 282 -10.45 -5.63 -3.28
CA VAL A 282 -10.52 -5.85 -4.73
C VAL A 282 -9.63 -7.03 -5.09
N GLU A 283 -8.34 -7.01 -4.73
CA GLU A 283 -7.40 -8.10 -5.01
C GLU A 283 -7.93 -9.46 -4.53
N GLU A 284 -8.52 -9.55 -3.33
CA GLU A 284 -9.10 -10.80 -2.83
C GLU A 284 -10.25 -11.31 -3.71
N LYS A 285 -11.15 -10.42 -4.14
CA LYS A 285 -12.25 -10.78 -5.06
C LYS A 285 -11.69 -11.29 -6.40
N PHE A 286 -10.63 -10.67 -6.90
CA PHE A 286 -10.03 -11.06 -8.17
C PHE A 286 -9.18 -12.31 -8.08
N ASN A 287 -8.52 -12.59 -6.96
CA ASN A 287 -7.77 -13.83 -6.79
C ASN A 287 -8.67 -15.06 -6.96
N LYS A 288 -9.95 -14.96 -6.57
CA LYS A 288 -10.96 -16.01 -6.81
C LYS A 288 -11.29 -16.17 -8.29
N VAL A 289 -11.48 -15.08 -9.03
CA VAL A 289 -11.81 -15.10 -10.47
C VAL A 289 -10.61 -15.47 -11.34
N GLN A 290 -9.42 -15.01 -10.98
CA GLN A 290 -8.17 -15.34 -11.67
C GLN A 290 -7.87 -16.83 -11.56
N PHE A 291 -8.16 -17.44 -10.42
CA PHE A 291 -8.04 -18.89 -10.28
C PHE A 291 -8.80 -19.61 -11.39
N ASP A 292 -10.08 -19.29 -11.63
CA ASP A 292 -10.87 -19.94 -12.68
C ASP A 292 -10.30 -19.74 -14.09
N LYS A 293 -9.78 -18.53 -14.38
CA LYS A 293 -9.23 -18.18 -15.69
C LYS A 293 -7.91 -18.92 -15.97
N PHE A 294 -6.98 -18.86 -15.02
CA PHE A 294 -5.62 -19.38 -15.15
C PHE A 294 -5.46 -20.81 -14.62
N MET A 295 -6.54 -21.46 -14.19
CA MET A 295 -6.49 -22.86 -13.77
C MET A 295 -5.90 -23.73 -14.90
N PRO A 296 -4.85 -24.54 -14.61
CA PRO A 296 -4.27 -25.49 -15.54
C PRO A 296 -5.32 -26.43 -16.12
N SER A 297 -5.08 -26.93 -17.33
CA SER A 297 -5.99 -27.87 -18.02
C SER A 297 -6.29 -29.10 -17.18
N GLU A 298 -5.28 -29.64 -16.50
CA GLU A 298 -5.36 -30.81 -15.64
C GLU A 298 -6.36 -30.57 -14.49
N CYS A 299 -6.33 -29.38 -13.89
CA CYS A 299 -7.26 -28.98 -12.85
C CYS A 299 -8.68 -28.74 -13.40
N LYS A 300 -8.81 -28.17 -14.60
CA LYS A 300 -10.10 -28.00 -15.31
C LYS A 300 -10.74 -29.35 -15.62
N GLU A 301 -9.97 -30.30 -16.13
CA GLU A 301 -10.40 -31.66 -16.44
C GLU A 301 -10.84 -32.42 -15.18
N ALA A 302 -10.11 -32.21 -14.08
CA ALA A 302 -10.46 -32.76 -12.77
C ALA A 302 -11.61 -32.02 -12.06
N ASN A 303 -12.19 -30.99 -12.68
CA ASN A 303 -13.24 -30.13 -12.10
C ASN A 303 -12.88 -29.54 -10.73
N ALA A 304 -11.62 -29.18 -10.51
CA ALA A 304 -11.21 -28.50 -9.30
C ALA A 304 -11.87 -27.11 -9.24
N LYS A 305 -12.52 -26.79 -8.11
CA LYS A 305 -13.18 -25.48 -7.89
C LYS A 305 -12.39 -24.57 -6.95
N THR A 306 -11.41 -25.13 -6.25
CA THR A 306 -10.60 -24.39 -5.29
C THR A 306 -9.11 -24.54 -5.57
N PRO A 307 -8.27 -23.55 -5.20
CA PRO A 307 -6.82 -23.67 -5.30
C PRO A 307 -6.27 -24.92 -4.60
N LYS A 308 -6.88 -25.32 -3.49
CA LYS A 308 -6.48 -26.52 -2.74
C LYS A 308 -6.79 -27.80 -3.51
N GLU A 309 -7.94 -27.88 -4.18
CA GLU A 309 -8.28 -29.02 -5.05
C GLU A 309 -7.37 -29.08 -6.27
N CYS A 310 -7.10 -27.95 -6.93
CA CYS A 310 -6.19 -27.94 -8.08
C CYS A 310 -4.77 -28.32 -7.68
N MET A 311 -4.28 -27.82 -6.53
CA MET A 311 -3.00 -28.25 -5.97
C MET A 311 -2.96 -29.77 -5.75
N LEU A 312 -4.03 -30.38 -5.25
CA LEU A 312 -4.12 -31.84 -5.08
C LEU A 312 -4.04 -32.57 -6.43
N VAL A 313 -4.72 -32.06 -7.47
CA VAL A 313 -4.68 -32.60 -8.82
C VAL A 313 -3.28 -32.52 -9.40
N MET A 314 -2.62 -31.37 -9.30
CA MET A 314 -1.24 -31.17 -9.78
C MET A 314 -0.25 -32.08 -9.05
N ILE A 315 -0.41 -32.26 -7.73
CA ILE A 315 0.38 -33.20 -6.95
C ILE A 315 0.18 -34.63 -7.48
N LYS A 316 -1.06 -35.08 -7.68
CA LYS A 316 -1.34 -36.42 -8.19
C LYS A 316 -0.82 -36.65 -9.61
N ALA A 317 -0.82 -35.61 -10.45
CA ALA A 317 -0.39 -35.69 -11.83
C ALA A 317 1.15 -35.70 -11.98
N HIS A 318 1.88 -35.02 -11.10
CA HIS A 318 3.32 -34.75 -11.31
C HIS A 318 4.24 -35.17 -10.15
N ALA A 319 3.70 -35.52 -8.98
CA ALA A 319 4.55 -36.00 -7.88
C ALA A 319 5.00 -37.44 -8.11
N PRO A 320 6.17 -37.85 -7.57
CA PRO A 320 6.62 -39.24 -7.59
C PRO A 320 5.57 -40.20 -6.99
N GLU A 321 5.48 -41.42 -7.53
CA GLU A 321 4.47 -42.42 -7.16
C GLU A 321 4.50 -42.77 -5.66
N GLU A 322 5.68 -42.74 -5.04
CA GLU A 322 5.86 -42.97 -3.61
C GLU A 322 5.18 -41.88 -2.77
N CYS A 323 5.24 -40.62 -3.22
CA CYS A 323 4.60 -39.51 -2.55
C CYS A 323 3.09 -39.47 -2.78
N VAL A 324 2.63 -39.86 -3.98
CA VAL A 324 1.20 -40.00 -4.27
C VAL A 324 0.60 -41.13 -3.43
N SER A 325 1.30 -42.28 -3.33
CA SER A 325 0.88 -43.42 -2.50
C SER A 325 0.81 -43.05 -1.02
N ALA A 326 1.79 -42.28 -0.52
CA ALA A 326 1.79 -41.81 0.86
C ALA A 326 0.72 -40.75 1.14
N LEU A 327 0.37 -39.96 0.13
CA LEU A 327 -0.76 -39.05 0.23
C LEU A 327 -2.09 -39.80 0.29
N ASP A 328 -2.29 -40.78 -0.60
CA ASP A 328 -3.53 -41.57 -0.66
C ASP A 328 -3.69 -42.49 0.57
N SER A 329 -2.59 -42.95 1.18
CA SER A 329 -2.61 -43.69 2.45
C SER A 329 -2.85 -42.82 3.68
N GLY A 330 -2.82 -41.49 3.51
CA GLY A 330 -2.97 -40.51 4.60
C GLY A 330 -1.72 -40.34 5.48
N GLU A 331 -0.55 -40.82 5.04
CA GLU A 331 0.73 -40.57 5.70
C GLU A 331 1.16 -39.10 5.55
N ILE A 332 0.87 -38.47 4.41
CA ILE A 332 1.08 -37.04 4.20
C ILE A 332 -0.21 -36.27 4.49
N LYS A 333 -0.17 -35.38 5.48
CA LYS A 333 -1.19 -34.35 5.69
C LYS A 333 -0.58 -32.98 5.40
N PHE A 334 -1.22 -32.21 4.54
CA PHE A 334 -0.73 -30.88 4.17
C PHE A 334 -1.87 -29.87 4.01
N GLU A 335 -1.54 -28.62 4.30
CA GLU A 335 -2.41 -27.46 4.10
C GLU A 335 -1.89 -26.56 2.97
N SER A 336 -0.61 -26.70 2.60
CA SER A 336 0.06 -25.95 1.54
C SER A 336 1.03 -26.82 0.75
N GLU A 337 1.35 -26.41 -0.48
CA GLU A 337 2.26 -27.12 -1.38
C GLU A 337 3.64 -27.33 -0.73
N ARG A 338 4.13 -26.31 0.00
CA ARG A 338 5.42 -26.36 0.69
C ARG A 338 5.48 -27.48 1.73
N GLN A 339 4.40 -27.67 2.50
CA GLN A 339 4.32 -28.77 3.47
C GLN A 339 4.29 -30.13 2.76
N PHE A 340 3.58 -30.24 1.65
CA PHE A 340 3.57 -31.46 0.82
C PHE A 340 4.98 -31.78 0.31
N ARG A 341 5.68 -30.80 -0.30
CA ARG A 341 7.05 -30.99 -0.81
C ARG A 341 7.99 -31.48 0.30
N GLN A 342 7.95 -30.88 1.48
CA GLN A 342 8.80 -31.30 2.62
C GLN A 342 8.48 -32.72 3.10
N ALA A 343 7.20 -33.09 3.16
CA ALA A 343 6.80 -34.44 3.53
C ALA A 343 7.23 -35.47 2.48
N CYS A 344 7.01 -35.16 1.19
CA CYS A 344 7.42 -35.97 0.06
C CYS A 344 8.94 -36.15 0.00
N GLU A 345 9.72 -35.09 0.20
CA GLU A 345 11.19 -35.15 0.33
C GLU A 345 11.62 -36.16 1.40
N GLY A 346 10.98 -36.17 2.57
CA GLY A 346 11.27 -37.12 3.63
C GLY A 346 10.96 -38.59 3.27
N ILE A 347 9.96 -38.83 2.41
CA ILE A 347 9.59 -40.17 1.94
C ILE A 347 10.55 -40.63 0.85
N MET A 348 10.83 -39.76 -0.13
CA MET A 348 11.82 -40.00 -1.17
C MET A 348 13.20 -40.25 -0.57
N PHE A 349 13.55 -39.55 0.51
CA PHE A 349 14.77 -39.81 1.27
C PHE A 349 14.78 -41.25 1.80
N LYS A 350 13.74 -41.69 2.50
CA LYS A 350 13.71 -43.08 3.04
C LYS A 350 13.77 -44.14 1.94
N ALA A 351 13.16 -43.89 0.79
CA ALA A 351 13.12 -44.83 -0.33
C ALA A 351 14.47 -44.95 -1.05
N ASN A 352 15.19 -43.82 -1.20
CA ASN A 352 16.36 -43.74 -2.07
C ASN A 352 17.67 -43.41 -1.34
N ALA A 353 17.64 -43.18 -0.02
CA ALA A 353 18.85 -42.89 0.73
C ALA A 353 19.79 -44.09 0.74
N PRO A 354 21.12 -43.86 0.63
CA PRO A 354 22.10 -44.91 0.86
C PRO A 354 21.87 -45.61 2.20
N GLN A 355 22.06 -46.93 2.23
CA GLN A 355 21.85 -47.74 3.44
C GLN A 355 22.65 -47.20 4.64
N GLU A 356 23.84 -46.64 4.39
CA GLU A 356 24.70 -45.99 5.38
C GLU A 356 23.99 -44.85 6.13
N CYS A 357 23.18 -44.05 5.42
CA CYS A 357 22.42 -42.95 6.02
C CYS A 357 21.19 -43.46 6.78
N ILE A 358 20.54 -44.51 6.27
CA ILE A 358 19.41 -45.17 6.93
C ILE A 358 19.86 -45.82 8.25
N ASP A 359 20.98 -46.54 8.22
CA ASP A 359 21.58 -47.21 9.37
C ASP A 359 22.05 -46.20 10.43
N ALA A 360 22.51 -45.02 9.99
CA ALA A 360 22.87 -43.90 10.86
C ALA A 360 21.64 -43.16 11.43
N GLY A 361 20.42 -43.52 11.01
CA GLY A 361 19.18 -42.86 11.44
C GLY A 361 19.04 -41.42 10.96
N ILE A 362 19.79 -41.03 9.93
CA ILE A 362 19.75 -39.68 9.35
C ILE A 362 18.51 -39.56 8.47
N ARG A 363 17.80 -38.43 8.54
CA ARG A 363 16.58 -38.16 7.74
C ARG A 363 16.69 -36.96 6.80
N ASP A 364 17.77 -36.19 6.92
CA ASP A 364 18.02 -35.01 6.08
C ASP A 364 19.06 -35.35 5.01
N PHE A 365 18.75 -35.01 3.75
CA PHE A 365 19.67 -35.11 2.62
C PHE A 365 20.99 -34.39 2.88
N LYS A 366 20.97 -33.25 3.59
CA LYS A 366 22.20 -32.49 3.87
C LYS A 366 23.10 -33.23 4.85
N GLU A 367 22.54 -33.79 5.91
CA GLU A 367 23.31 -34.57 6.88
C GLU A 367 23.82 -35.89 6.28
N CYS A 368 23.01 -36.53 5.44
CA CYS A 368 23.42 -37.72 4.70
C CYS A 368 24.54 -37.42 3.71
N GLY A 369 24.46 -36.27 3.01
CA GLY A 369 25.52 -35.79 2.14
C GLY A 369 26.84 -35.58 2.89
N LYS A 370 26.80 -35.02 4.10
CA LYS A 370 27.99 -34.91 4.98
C LYS A 370 28.57 -36.27 5.35
N LEU A 371 27.71 -37.24 5.70
CA LEU A 371 28.15 -38.58 6.08
C LEU A 371 28.77 -39.31 4.88
N SER A 372 28.08 -39.32 3.73
CA SER A 372 28.55 -39.96 2.51
C SER A 372 29.84 -39.31 2.00
N PHE A 373 29.95 -37.98 2.08
CA PHE A 373 31.19 -37.29 1.74
C PHE A 373 32.34 -37.73 2.65
N LYS A 374 32.15 -37.81 3.97
CA LYS A 374 33.21 -38.28 4.88
C LYS A 374 33.58 -39.74 4.67
N ALA A 375 32.63 -40.58 4.28
CA ALA A 375 32.86 -42.01 4.03
C ALA A 375 33.60 -42.26 2.70
N ASN A 376 33.30 -41.48 1.67
CA ASN A 376 33.73 -41.75 0.30
C ASN A 376 34.73 -40.73 -0.28
N ALA A 377 34.91 -39.57 0.36
CA ALA A 377 35.86 -38.58 -0.13
C ALA A 377 37.31 -39.09 0.00
N PRO A 378 38.15 -38.87 -1.03
CA PRO A 378 39.58 -39.11 -0.93
C PRO A 378 40.19 -38.40 0.28
N GLN A 379 41.15 -39.04 0.93
CA GLN A 379 41.82 -38.48 2.11
C GLN A 379 42.41 -37.08 1.83
N GLU A 380 42.89 -36.86 0.60
CA GLU A 380 43.42 -35.58 0.12
C GLU A 380 42.39 -34.44 0.24
N CYS A 381 41.11 -34.71 0.02
CA CYS A 381 40.02 -33.73 0.17
C CYS A 381 39.70 -33.48 1.65
N ILE A 382 39.69 -34.53 2.48
CA ILE A 382 39.44 -34.43 3.93
C ILE A 382 40.58 -33.65 4.61
N ASP A 383 41.83 -33.94 4.25
CA ASP A 383 43.03 -33.26 4.75
C ASP A 383 43.06 -31.78 4.34
N SER A 384 42.40 -31.45 3.22
CA SER A 384 42.22 -30.07 2.75
C SER A 384 41.08 -29.33 3.46
N GLY A 385 40.45 -29.94 4.45
CA GLY A 385 39.39 -29.34 5.26
C GLY A 385 38.01 -29.35 4.62
N LEU A 386 37.79 -30.13 3.55
CA LEU A 386 36.46 -30.32 2.98
C LEU A 386 35.70 -31.30 3.86
N THR A 387 34.59 -30.85 4.43
CA THR A 387 33.80 -31.62 5.41
C THR A 387 32.48 -32.15 4.85
N GLY A 388 32.12 -31.73 3.63
CA GLY A 388 30.81 -31.97 3.03
C GLY A 388 29.71 -31.07 3.62
N GLU A 389 30.06 -30.08 4.44
CA GLU A 389 29.07 -29.21 5.07
C GLU A 389 28.44 -28.21 4.10
N HIS A 390 29.17 -27.84 3.06
CA HIS A 390 28.69 -26.98 2.00
C HIS A 390 28.46 -27.78 0.73
N SER A 391 27.40 -27.44 -0.02
CA SER A 391 27.11 -28.05 -1.32
C SER A 391 28.26 -27.90 -2.33
N SER A 392 29.15 -26.93 -2.13
CA SER A 392 30.34 -26.70 -2.97
C SER A 392 31.49 -27.68 -2.73
N ASP A 393 31.50 -28.41 -1.62
CA ASP A 393 32.68 -29.18 -1.20
C ASP A 393 32.94 -30.40 -2.09
N GLY A 394 31.87 -31.02 -2.59
CA GLY A 394 31.96 -32.07 -3.62
C GLY A 394 32.69 -31.59 -4.88
N ARG A 395 32.26 -30.44 -5.41
CA ARG A 395 32.85 -29.84 -6.61
C ARG A 395 34.31 -29.44 -6.38
N LYS A 396 34.63 -28.84 -5.22
CA LYS A 396 36.01 -28.47 -4.88
C LYS A 396 36.92 -29.70 -4.79
N CYS A 397 36.44 -30.78 -4.19
CA CYS A 397 37.17 -32.04 -4.11
C CYS A 397 37.45 -32.61 -5.50
N GLU A 398 36.44 -32.65 -6.37
CA GLU A 398 36.60 -33.11 -7.75
C GLU A 398 37.61 -32.25 -8.54
N GLU A 399 37.57 -30.93 -8.38
CA GLU A 399 38.54 -30.02 -9.00
C GLU A 399 39.97 -30.25 -8.50
N MET A 400 40.14 -30.57 -7.22
CA MET A 400 41.45 -30.92 -6.65
C MET A 400 41.97 -32.23 -7.22
N MET A 401 41.13 -33.26 -7.31
CA MET A 401 41.50 -34.55 -7.89
C MET A 401 41.85 -34.42 -9.38
N LYS A 402 41.07 -33.66 -10.16
CA LYS A 402 41.38 -33.39 -11.57
C LYS A 402 42.71 -32.64 -11.75
N LYS A 403 43.07 -31.75 -10.81
CA LYS A 403 44.37 -31.07 -10.84
C LYS A 403 45.51 -32.03 -10.51
N SER A 404 45.36 -32.88 -9.48
CA SER A 404 46.38 -33.85 -9.10
C SER A 404 46.60 -34.91 -10.19
N GLU A 405 45.55 -35.34 -10.88
CA GLU A 405 45.63 -36.23 -12.05
C GLU A 405 46.38 -35.58 -13.21
N LYS A 406 46.08 -34.32 -13.54
CA LYS A 406 46.80 -33.58 -14.59
C LYS A 406 48.28 -33.40 -14.26
N GLU A 407 48.62 -33.19 -12.99
CA GLU A 407 50.02 -33.10 -12.55
C GLU A 407 50.73 -34.46 -12.60
N ARG A 408 50.04 -35.56 -12.25
CA ARG A 408 50.55 -36.92 -12.41
C ARG A 408 50.75 -37.28 -13.88
N GLN A 409 49.83 -36.89 -14.77
CA GLN A 409 49.97 -37.07 -16.21
C GLN A 409 51.16 -36.28 -16.77
N LYS A 410 51.36 -35.01 -16.36
CA LYS A 410 52.55 -34.23 -16.76
C LYS A 410 53.87 -34.83 -16.28
N ASN A 411 53.87 -35.56 -15.17
CA ASN A 411 55.06 -36.25 -14.67
C ASN A 411 55.25 -37.66 -15.26
N ASN A 412 54.17 -38.28 -15.76
CA ASN A 412 54.16 -39.54 -16.50
C ASN A 412 54.15 -39.35 -18.03
N ASP A 413 54.34 -38.13 -18.52
CA ASP A 413 54.83 -37.86 -19.87
C ASP A 413 56.25 -38.43 -20.00
N THR A 414 56.30 -39.76 -20.06
CA THR A 414 57.30 -40.52 -20.80
C THR A 414 57.49 -39.77 -22.12
N PRO A 415 58.72 -39.34 -22.48
CA PRO A 415 58.96 -38.31 -23.50
C PRO A 415 58.15 -38.57 -24.76
N GLY A 416 56.99 -37.92 -24.85
CA GLY A 416 56.01 -38.22 -25.88
C GLY A 416 56.54 -37.78 -27.22
N PHE A 417 56.79 -38.75 -28.10
CA PHE A 417 56.71 -38.73 -29.58
C PHE A 417 57.20 -37.50 -30.35
N ASN A 418 58.00 -36.64 -29.73
CA ASN A 418 58.54 -35.42 -30.32
C ASN A 418 60.05 -35.36 -30.11
N MET A 419 60.73 -36.51 -30.25
CA MET A 419 62.16 -36.51 -30.52
C MET A 419 62.37 -35.95 -31.92
N ASP A 420 62.72 -34.67 -31.99
CA ASP A 420 63.09 -34.00 -33.23
C ASP A 420 64.45 -34.55 -33.71
N CYS A 421 64.44 -35.76 -34.31
CA CYS A 421 65.64 -36.45 -34.80
C CYS A 421 66.45 -35.58 -35.78
N ARG A 422 65.83 -34.54 -36.36
CA ARG A 422 66.50 -33.55 -37.22
C ARG A 422 67.56 -32.74 -36.50
N ARG A 423 67.49 -32.59 -35.16
CA ARG A 423 68.47 -31.83 -34.37
C ARG A 423 69.74 -32.61 -34.05
N ILE A 424 69.76 -33.93 -34.28
CA ILE A 424 70.94 -34.76 -34.08
C ILE A 424 71.92 -34.49 -35.23
N LYS A 425 73.10 -33.96 -34.89
CA LYS A 425 74.14 -33.60 -35.87
C LYS A 425 74.82 -34.83 -36.46
N ASP A 426 74.95 -35.88 -35.67
CA ASP A 426 75.54 -37.13 -36.12
C ASP A 426 74.56 -37.93 -37.00
N PRO A 427 74.94 -38.28 -38.24
CA PRO A 427 74.04 -38.96 -39.16
C PRO A 427 73.69 -40.39 -38.74
N GLU A 428 74.57 -41.12 -38.03
CA GLU A 428 74.28 -42.50 -37.57
C GLU A 428 73.32 -42.50 -36.38
N GLU A 429 73.52 -41.61 -35.40
CA GLU A 429 72.57 -41.45 -34.28
C GLU A 429 71.21 -40.93 -34.75
N ARG A 430 71.21 -40.02 -35.75
CA ARG A 430 69.97 -39.54 -36.36
C ARG A 430 69.21 -40.68 -37.06
N LEU A 431 69.92 -41.59 -37.73
CA LEU A 431 69.29 -42.74 -38.38
C LEU A 431 68.67 -43.69 -37.33
N LYS A 432 69.41 -44.00 -36.26
CA LYS A 432 68.91 -44.82 -35.14
C LYS A 432 67.68 -44.21 -34.47
N CYS A 433 67.61 -42.88 -34.38
CA CYS A 433 66.44 -42.16 -33.86
C CYS A 433 65.18 -42.40 -34.73
N TYR A 434 65.31 -42.38 -36.05
CA TYR A 434 64.20 -42.69 -36.96
C TYR A 434 63.80 -44.17 -36.92
N ASP A 435 64.77 -45.08 -36.81
CA ASP A 435 64.49 -46.52 -36.75
C ASP A 435 63.72 -46.88 -35.47
N ASN A 436 64.06 -46.26 -34.33
CA ASN A 436 63.35 -46.46 -33.07
C ASN A 436 61.89 -45.96 -33.14
N ILE A 437 61.64 -44.87 -33.86
CA ILE A 437 60.27 -44.35 -34.08
C ILE A 437 59.46 -45.32 -34.95
N LEU A 438 60.09 -45.94 -35.95
CA LEU A 438 59.43 -46.90 -36.85
C LEU A 438 59.09 -48.23 -36.15
N ASP A 439 59.96 -48.73 -35.27
CA ASP A 439 59.69 -49.96 -34.51
C ASP A 439 58.58 -49.78 -33.47
N MET A 440 58.49 -48.61 -32.83
CA MET A 440 57.37 -48.28 -31.92
C MET A 440 56.03 -48.14 -32.66
N SER A 441 56.04 -47.70 -33.93
CA SER A 441 54.84 -47.59 -34.75
C SER A 441 54.27 -48.94 -35.18
N LYS A 442 55.09 -49.99 -35.31
CA LYS A 442 54.62 -51.31 -35.72
C LYS A 442 53.87 -52.06 -34.62
N ASN A 443 54.19 -51.81 -33.35
CA ASN A 443 53.56 -52.51 -32.22
C ASN A 443 52.21 -51.90 -31.80
N ASN A 444 51.88 -50.67 -32.23
CA ASN A 444 50.65 -49.97 -31.82
C ASN A 444 49.54 -49.99 -32.89
N PHE A 445 49.78 -50.54 -34.08
CA PHE A 445 48.77 -50.58 -35.15
C PHE A 445 47.79 -51.75 -35.03
N ASP A 446 48.15 -52.82 -34.30
CA ASP A 446 47.29 -54.00 -34.14
C ASP A 446 46.18 -53.80 -33.07
N ASP A 447 46.28 -52.77 -32.21
CA ASP A 447 45.35 -52.55 -31.08
C ASP A 447 44.24 -51.53 -31.39
N PHE A 448 44.35 -50.80 -32.51
CA PHE A 448 43.39 -49.76 -32.88
C PHE A 448 42.16 -50.31 -33.64
N GLU A 449 42.30 -51.45 -34.31
CA GLU A 449 41.23 -52.01 -35.15
C GLU A 449 40.16 -52.78 -34.35
N LEU A 450 40.47 -53.21 -33.11
CA LEU A 450 39.52 -53.93 -32.26
C LEU A 450 38.61 -53.03 -31.40
N ARG A 451 38.94 -51.74 -31.26
CA ARG A 451 38.23 -50.83 -30.34
C ARG A 451 37.05 -50.10 -30.98
N ASP A 452 37.01 -50.00 -32.30
CA ASP A 452 35.97 -49.24 -33.02
C ASP A 452 34.68 -50.05 -33.21
N GLU A 453 34.76 -51.39 -33.27
CA GLU A 453 33.56 -52.25 -33.41
C GLU A 453 32.71 -52.30 -32.13
N GLN A 454 33.32 -52.18 -30.95
CA GLN A 454 32.62 -52.32 -29.67
C GLN A 454 31.76 -51.09 -29.33
N TYR A 455 32.18 -49.90 -29.75
CA TYR A 455 31.46 -48.63 -29.46
C TYR A 455 30.17 -48.47 -30.27
N THR A 456 30.09 -49.09 -31.45
CA THR A 456 28.88 -49.05 -32.28
C THR A 456 27.75 -49.94 -31.76
N GLN A 457 28.07 -51.00 -31.01
CA GLN A 457 27.07 -51.98 -30.59
C GLN A 457 26.28 -51.54 -29.36
N ASP A 458 26.95 -50.92 -28.38
CA ASP A 458 26.31 -50.44 -27.16
C ASP A 458 25.29 -49.31 -27.44
N ARG A 459 25.56 -48.48 -28.46
CA ARG A 459 24.65 -47.39 -28.86
C ARG A 459 23.35 -47.89 -29.51
N ILE A 460 23.38 -49.05 -30.15
CA ILE A 460 22.20 -49.65 -30.81
C ILE A 460 21.30 -50.36 -29.78
N ASP A 461 21.87 -50.91 -28.71
CA ASP A 461 21.11 -51.61 -27.66
C ASP A 461 20.43 -50.67 -26.66
N GLU A 462 20.85 -49.41 -26.60
CA GLU A 462 20.24 -48.36 -25.77
C GLU A 462 18.97 -47.81 -26.43
N GLU A 463 19.00 -47.50 -27.74
CA GLU A 463 17.83 -47.02 -28.49
C GLU A 463 16.67 -48.04 -28.56
N ARG A 464 16.93 -49.34 -28.38
CA ARG A 464 15.89 -50.38 -28.41
C ARG A 464 15.10 -50.52 -27.10
N ARG A 465 15.58 -49.98 -25.98
CA ARG A 465 14.90 -50.11 -24.67
C ARG A 465 13.76 -49.12 -24.48
N ASP A 466 13.85 -47.93 -25.07
CA ASP A 466 12.88 -46.85 -24.87
C ASP A 466 11.54 -47.08 -25.60
N PHE A 467 11.51 -47.90 -26.64
CA PHE A 467 10.30 -48.12 -27.46
C PHE A 467 9.29 -49.13 -26.87
N ARG A 468 9.58 -49.84 -25.77
CA ARG A 468 8.71 -50.93 -25.27
C ARG A 468 7.75 -50.56 -24.13
N GLN A 469 7.83 -49.36 -23.55
CA GLN A 469 7.06 -49.03 -22.33
C GLN A 469 5.72 -48.30 -22.56
N GLN A 470 5.30 -48.04 -23.81
CA GLN A 470 4.18 -47.13 -24.08
C GLN A 470 2.78 -47.74 -24.23
N ASP A 471 2.61 -49.07 -24.21
CA ASP A 471 1.29 -49.70 -24.44
C ASP A 471 0.87 -50.63 -23.30
N GLN A 472 0.24 -50.07 -22.24
CA GLN A 472 -0.69 -50.80 -21.37
C GLN A 472 -1.46 -49.86 -20.42
N PHE A 473 -2.74 -49.62 -20.71
CA PHE A 473 -3.74 -49.05 -19.79
C PHE A 473 -4.88 -50.06 -19.61
N PRO A 474 -5.39 -50.32 -18.39
CA PRO A 474 -6.67 -51.01 -18.19
C PRO A 474 -7.83 -50.02 -17.96
N GLU A 475 -8.92 -50.27 -18.67
CA GLU A 475 -10.26 -49.70 -18.49
C GLU A 475 -10.91 -50.26 -17.21
N ASP A 476 -11.53 -49.39 -16.39
CA ASP A 476 -12.88 -49.56 -15.79
C ASP A 476 -13.06 -48.75 -14.48
N PHE A 477 -13.96 -47.75 -14.49
CA PHE A 477 -14.54 -47.14 -13.30
C PHE A 477 -16.05 -46.93 -13.52
N ASN A 478 -16.89 -47.45 -12.62
CA ASN A 478 -18.35 -47.58 -12.78
C ASN A 478 -19.13 -46.34 -12.28
N GLU A 479 -20.25 -46.07 -12.96
CA GLU A 479 -21.25 -45.00 -12.77
C GLU A 479 -21.89 -44.96 -11.37
N GLN A 480 -21.86 -46.05 -10.61
CA GLN A 480 -22.41 -46.12 -9.25
C GLN A 480 -21.66 -45.25 -8.22
N ASP A 481 -20.39 -44.95 -8.47
CA ASP A 481 -19.58 -44.11 -7.58
C ASP A 481 -19.82 -42.61 -7.82
N LYS A 482 -20.40 -42.23 -8.97
CA LYS A 482 -20.79 -40.84 -9.28
C LYS A 482 -22.05 -40.40 -8.54
N GLU A 483 -23.02 -41.29 -8.36
CA GLU A 483 -24.31 -40.93 -7.74
C GLU A 483 -24.20 -40.77 -6.22
N ARG A 484 -23.36 -41.58 -5.56
CA ARG A 484 -23.16 -41.53 -4.11
C ARG A 484 -22.44 -40.25 -3.65
N PHE A 485 -21.73 -39.57 -4.55
CA PHE A 485 -21.00 -38.34 -4.27
C PHE A 485 -21.91 -37.09 -4.34
N ASN A 486 -22.92 -37.09 -5.22
CA ASN A 486 -23.81 -35.94 -5.40
C ASN A 486 -24.83 -35.76 -4.27
N GLU A 487 -25.31 -36.83 -3.64
CA GLU A 487 -26.31 -36.73 -2.57
C GLU A 487 -25.75 -36.16 -1.25
N GLN A 488 -24.43 -36.14 -1.08
CA GLN A 488 -23.80 -35.73 0.18
C GLN A 488 -23.53 -34.21 0.27
N PHE A 489 -23.68 -33.45 -0.81
CA PHE A 489 -23.20 -32.06 -0.90
C PHE A 489 -24.27 -30.97 -1.08
N GLU A 490 -25.55 -31.30 -1.28
CA GLU A 490 -26.62 -30.30 -1.47
C GLU A 490 -27.20 -29.71 -0.15
N GLY A 491 -26.59 -30.01 1.01
CA GLY A 491 -27.19 -29.71 2.32
C GLY A 491 -26.67 -28.47 3.06
N GLN A 492 -25.58 -27.83 2.64
CA GLN A 492 -24.98 -26.72 3.41
C GLN A 492 -24.43 -25.63 2.50
N PHE A 493 -24.69 -24.37 2.88
CA PHE A 493 -24.34 -23.08 2.27
C PHE A 493 -25.42 -22.46 1.35
N ASP A 494 -26.29 -21.66 1.99
CA ASP A 494 -27.18 -20.67 1.36
C ASP A 494 -26.67 -19.26 1.71
N ASP A 495 -25.48 -18.91 1.20
CA ASP A 495 -24.78 -17.63 1.46
C ASP A 495 -25.39 -16.41 0.72
N ASN A 496 -26.42 -16.63 -0.10
CA ASN A 496 -27.13 -15.54 -0.78
C ASN A 496 -27.99 -14.70 0.17
N ARG A 497 -28.34 -15.23 1.36
CA ARG A 497 -29.29 -14.59 2.27
C ARG A 497 -28.71 -13.40 3.05
N ASP A 498 -27.39 -13.36 3.25
CA ASP A 498 -26.72 -12.30 4.01
C ASP A 498 -26.34 -11.08 3.13
N MET A 499 -26.05 -11.28 1.85
CA MET A 499 -25.85 -10.17 0.89
C MET A 499 -27.16 -9.45 0.53
N GLU A 500 -28.28 -10.19 0.48
CA GLU A 500 -29.61 -9.59 0.25
C GLU A 500 -30.05 -8.72 1.44
N LYS A 501 -29.64 -9.08 2.66
CA LYS A 501 -29.89 -8.30 3.87
C LYS A 501 -29.11 -6.98 3.88
N LEU A 502 -27.84 -7.01 3.44
CA LEU A 502 -27.01 -5.81 3.34
C LEU A 502 -27.53 -4.81 2.28
N ASN A 503 -28.01 -5.32 1.14
CA ASN A 503 -28.62 -4.49 0.09
C ASN A 503 -29.98 -3.89 0.54
N LYS A 504 -30.81 -4.65 1.27
CA LYS A 504 -32.08 -4.15 1.84
C LYS A 504 -31.87 -3.09 2.92
N ASP A 505 -30.79 -3.19 3.69
CA ASP A 505 -30.47 -2.19 4.71
C ASP A 505 -29.97 -0.89 4.05
N MET A 506 -29.31 -0.95 2.89
CA MET A 506 -28.91 0.23 2.11
C MET A 506 -30.10 0.93 1.41
N GLU A 507 -31.03 0.20 0.80
CA GLU A 507 -32.22 0.80 0.17
C GLU A 507 -33.16 1.50 1.17
N ASN A 508 -33.15 1.08 2.44
CA ASN A 508 -33.96 1.71 3.49
C ASN A 508 -33.35 3.03 4.03
N VAL A 509 -32.06 3.28 3.83
CA VAL A 509 -31.41 4.54 4.23
C VAL A 509 -31.74 5.66 3.25
N ASP A 510 -31.79 5.36 1.95
CA ASP A 510 -32.14 6.35 0.91
C ASP A 510 -33.63 6.75 0.93
N ASN A 511 -34.53 5.82 1.29
CA ASN A 511 -35.96 6.09 1.38
C ASN A 511 -36.38 6.90 2.63
N ASN A 512 -35.57 6.91 3.69
CA ASN A 512 -35.84 7.72 4.88
C ASN A 512 -35.32 9.16 4.78
N TYR A 513 -34.34 9.43 3.91
CA TYR A 513 -33.83 10.79 3.72
C TYR A 513 -34.78 11.63 2.84
N LEU A 514 -35.43 11.02 1.83
CA LEU A 514 -36.35 11.72 0.92
C LEU A 514 -37.76 11.96 1.49
N ASN A 515 -38.17 11.28 2.57
CA ASN A 515 -39.50 11.45 3.18
C ASN A 515 -39.53 12.38 4.41
N SER A 516 -38.41 13.02 4.77
CA SER A 516 -38.34 13.91 5.93
C SER A 516 -38.53 15.41 5.63
N GLU A 517 -38.64 15.81 4.35
CA GLU A 517 -38.83 17.22 3.95
C GLU A 517 -40.28 17.67 3.69
N SER A 518 -41.28 16.77 3.69
CA SER A 518 -42.69 17.18 3.47
C SER A 518 -43.48 17.31 4.78
N GLY A 519 -43.15 18.33 5.58
CA GLY A 519 -43.71 18.50 6.92
C GLY A 519 -43.89 19.93 7.41
N TYR A 520 -44.13 20.92 6.53
CA TYR A 520 -44.58 22.26 6.95
C TYR A 520 -45.91 22.64 6.30
N PRO A 521 -46.89 23.16 7.07
CA PRO A 521 -48.19 23.53 6.55
C PRO A 521 -48.09 24.82 5.71
N LYS A 522 -48.51 24.72 4.44
CA LYS A 522 -48.83 25.88 3.60
C LYS A 522 -50.03 26.61 4.18
N ASN A 523 -49.87 27.88 4.53
CA ASN A 523 -50.92 28.91 4.49
C ASN A 523 -50.28 30.31 4.61
N GLY A 524 -50.59 31.21 3.67
CA GLY A 524 -50.27 32.64 3.80
C GLY A 524 -49.97 33.34 2.49
N ILE A 525 -51.02 33.86 1.86
CA ILE A 525 -51.05 34.67 0.64
C ILE A 525 -50.29 35.99 0.86
N PHE A 526 -49.36 36.35 -0.02
CA PHE A 526 -48.94 37.74 -0.24
C PHE A 526 -48.77 37.99 -1.74
N ASN A 527 -49.56 38.94 -2.25
CA ASN A 527 -49.49 39.48 -3.60
C ASN A 527 -48.25 40.36 -3.72
N GLU A 528 -47.39 40.06 -4.69
CA GLU A 528 -46.28 40.93 -5.08
C GLU A 528 -46.54 41.44 -6.50
N GLN A 529 -46.84 42.74 -6.61
CA GLN A 529 -46.95 43.44 -7.87
C GLN A 529 -45.55 43.58 -8.49
N LYS A 530 -45.40 43.10 -9.72
CA LYS A 530 -44.23 43.40 -10.57
C LYS A 530 -44.35 44.83 -11.10
N GLU A 531 -43.40 45.69 -10.73
CA GLU A 531 -43.10 46.92 -11.45
C GLU A 531 -42.03 46.64 -12.53
N GLU A 532 -42.28 47.12 -13.74
CA GLU A 532 -41.36 47.13 -14.88
C GLU A 532 -40.33 48.26 -14.71
N PRO A 533 -39.05 48.08 -15.14
CA PRO A 533 -38.12 49.19 -15.23
C PRO A 533 -38.27 49.91 -16.57
N GLY A 534 -38.68 51.17 -16.50
CA GLY A 534 -38.71 52.11 -17.63
C GLY A 534 -37.31 52.57 -18.04
N GLU A 535 -37.09 52.58 -19.36
CA GLU A 535 -35.97 53.18 -20.05
C GLU A 535 -35.89 54.69 -19.80
N GLN A 536 -34.67 55.21 -19.61
CA GLN A 536 -34.41 56.61 -19.88
C GLN A 536 -33.06 56.79 -20.58
N GLU A 537 -33.16 57.08 -21.86
CA GLU A 537 -32.10 57.56 -22.74
C GLU A 537 -31.53 58.90 -22.27
N ARG A 538 -30.21 59.04 -22.33
CA ARG A 538 -29.57 60.31 -22.69
C ARG A 538 -28.23 60.06 -23.34
N GLY A 539 -28.22 60.16 -24.67
CA GLY A 539 -27.00 60.26 -25.47
C GLY A 539 -26.35 61.64 -25.36
N ARG A 540 -25.03 61.67 -25.52
CA ARG A 540 -24.32 62.66 -26.33
C ARG A 540 -22.91 62.15 -26.70
N GLU A 541 -22.77 61.79 -27.98
CA GLU A 541 -21.72 62.13 -28.95
C GLU A 541 -20.51 62.95 -28.44
N GLU A 542 -19.26 62.79 -28.87
CA GLU A 542 -18.67 62.07 -30.03
C GLU A 542 -17.12 62.08 -29.94
N GLN A 543 -16.52 61.08 -30.61
CA GLN A 543 -15.23 61.10 -31.33
C GLN A 543 -13.92 61.45 -30.60
N ASN A 544 -12.98 60.47 -30.51
CA ASN A 544 -11.92 60.39 -31.51
C ASN A 544 -11.09 59.09 -31.46
N THR A 545 -10.55 58.79 -32.64
CA THR A 545 -9.87 57.59 -33.12
C THR A 545 -8.52 57.26 -32.47
N GLY A 546 -8.19 55.97 -32.39
CA GLY A 546 -6.85 55.48 -32.04
C GLY A 546 -6.75 53.95 -31.95
N SER A 547 -6.45 53.29 -33.08
CA SER A 547 -6.01 51.89 -33.11
C SER A 547 -4.65 51.70 -32.41
N PRO A 548 -4.35 50.49 -31.91
CA PRO A 548 -2.99 50.01 -31.96
C PRO A 548 -2.86 48.70 -32.74
N THR A 549 -1.82 48.73 -33.54
CA THR A 549 -1.16 47.70 -34.33
C THR A 549 -0.71 46.48 -33.53
N SER A 550 -0.81 45.34 -34.20
CA SER A 550 -0.08 44.10 -33.95
C SER A 550 1.45 44.31 -34.07
N SER A 551 2.20 43.68 -33.16
CA SER A 551 3.65 43.47 -33.33
C SER A 551 4.05 42.18 -32.62
N SER A 552 4.38 41.19 -33.45
CA SER A 552 5.16 39.99 -33.18
C SER A 552 6.62 40.31 -32.86
N GLY A 553 7.24 39.54 -31.96
CA GLY A 553 8.69 39.39 -31.77
C GLY A 553 8.92 38.15 -30.91
N GLU A 554 9.37 37.03 -31.49
CA GLU A 554 10.77 36.63 -31.63
C GLU A 554 11.43 36.34 -30.27
N GLU A 555 11.56 35.05 -29.95
CA GLU A 555 12.53 34.57 -28.95
C GLU A 555 13.48 33.54 -29.57
N SER A 556 14.69 33.64 -29.06
CA SER A 556 15.97 33.30 -29.67
C SER A 556 16.37 31.85 -29.44
N LYS A 557 17.01 31.30 -30.48
CA LYS A 557 17.89 30.14 -30.42
C LYS A 557 19.05 30.40 -29.46
N THR A 558 19.46 29.38 -28.71
CA THR A 558 20.86 29.20 -28.30
C THR A 558 21.22 27.72 -28.42
N GLU A 559 22.21 27.44 -29.27
CA GLU A 559 22.88 26.15 -29.47
C GLU A 559 24.08 26.00 -28.52
N GLY A 560 24.53 24.75 -28.33
CA GLY A 560 25.88 24.39 -27.85
C GLY A 560 25.86 23.27 -26.81
N SER A 561 25.99 21.99 -27.21
CA SER A 561 27.26 21.25 -27.37
C SER A 561 27.83 20.82 -25.99
N GLU A 562 28.23 19.58 -25.68
CA GLU A 562 28.92 18.55 -26.47
C GLU A 562 28.93 17.20 -25.71
N ASN A 563 29.28 16.15 -26.45
CA ASN A 563 29.28 14.72 -26.13
C ASN A 563 30.22 14.28 -24.99
N TYR A 564 29.90 13.13 -24.35
CA TYR A 564 30.89 12.06 -24.17
C TYR A 564 30.22 10.68 -24.11
N VAL A 565 30.66 9.84 -25.04
CA VAL A 565 30.41 8.40 -25.18
C VAL A 565 31.34 7.66 -24.22
N SER A 566 30.85 6.63 -23.53
CA SER A 566 31.66 5.42 -23.31
C SER A 566 30.78 4.23 -22.93
N SER A 567 30.63 3.35 -23.91
CA SER A 567 30.16 1.98 -23.79
C SER A 567 31.18 1.12 -23.03
N SER A 568 30.69 0.15 -22.27
CA SER A 568 31.44 -1.08 -21.99
C SER A 568 30.45 -2.24 -21.88
N ASN A 569 30.28 -2.90 -23.03
CA ASN A 569 29.74 -4.24 -23.16
C ASN A 569 30.75 -5.22 -22.55
N ASN A 570 30.29 -6.14 -21.71
CA ASN A 570 30.94 -7.43 -21.50
C ASN A 570 29.83 -8.48 -21.50
N GLU A 571 29.53 -8.98 -22.69
CA GLU A 571 28.93 -10.29 -22.89
C GLU A 571 30.03 -11.35 -22.71
N GLU A 572 29.96 -12.14 -21.65
CA GLU A 572 30.63 -13.43 -21.60
C GLU A 572 29.57 -14.52 -21.69
N THR A 573 29.48 -15.10 -22.89
CA THR A 573 28.78 -16.33 -23.19
C THR A 573 29.64 -17.51 -22.70
N SER A 574 29.20 -18.17 -21.63
CA SER A 574 29.73 -19.49 -21.23
C SER A 574 28.64 -20.54 -21.43
N ILE A 575 28.67 -21.18 -22.59
CA ILE A 575 27.94 -22.42 -22.88
C ILE A 575 28.75 -23.56 -22.25
N THR A 576 28.27 -24.12 -21.16
CA THR A 576 28.66 -25.46 -20.70
C THR A 576 27.40 -26.18 -20.21
N GLY A 577 26.94 -27.13 -21.03
CA GLY A 577 25.85 -28.02 -20.67
C GLY A 577 26.24 -28.95 -19.53
N ASN A 578 25.31 -29.13 -18.59
CA ASN A 578 25.30 -30.24 -17.64
C ASN A 578 23.86 -30.74 -17.56
N VAL A 579 23.67 -31.94 -18.09
CA VAL A 579 22.48 -32.78 -17.99
C VAL A 579 22.41 -33.27 -16.54
N PHE A 580 21.59 -32.65 -15.68
CA PHE A 580 21.00 -33.21 -14.43
C PHE A 580 20.19 -32.16 -13.61
N SER A 581 19.49 -31.21 -14.24
CA SER A 581 18.61 -30.24 -13.54
C SER A 581 17.13 -30.25 -13.95
N ASP A 582 16.66 -31.26 -14.68
CA ASP A 582 15.37 -31.19 -15.39
C ASP A 582 14.17 -31.85 -14.68
N ILE A 583 14.09 -31.78 -13.35
CA ILE A 583 12.87 -32.23 -12.62
C ILE A 583 12.13 -31.08 -11.90
N SER A 584 12.64 -29.84 -11.92
CA SER A 584 11.97 -28.72 -11.23
C SER A 584 11.74 -27.44 -12.05
N LYS A 585 12.02 -27.44 -13.36
CA LYS A 585 11.73 -26.31 -14.24
C LYS A 585 10.75 -26.73 -15.33
N GLY A 586 9.47 -26.45 -15.12
CA GLY A 586 8.46 -26.79 -16.12
C GLY A 586 7.06 -26.23 -15.90
N ASN A 587 6.80 -25.46 -14.85
CA ASN A 587 5.47 -24.85 -14.68
C ASN A 587 5.54 -23.41 -14.15
N PRO A 588 5.65 -22.40 -15.04
CA PRO A 588 5.70 -20.98 -14.65
C PRO A 588 4.44 -20.51 -13.89
N PHE A 589 3.32 -21.23 -14.01
CA PHE A 589 2.10 -20.97 -13.22
C PHE A 589 2.31 -21.25 -11.72
N LEU A 590 3.09 -22.28 -11.35
CA LEU A 590 3.38 -22.59 -9.95
C LEU A 590 4.39 -21.60 -9.33
N GLU A 591 5.36 -21.10 -10.09
CA GLU A 591 6.28 -20.05 -9.58
C GLU A 591 5.56 -18.71 -9.33
N TYR A 592 4.60 -18.35 -10.17
CA TYR A 592 3.84 -17.10 -10.04
C TYR A 592 2.89 -17.12 -8.83
N PHE A 593 2.19 -18.23 -8.57
CA PHE A 593 1.19 -18.30 -7.51
C PHE A 593 1.76 -18.47 -6.10
N PHE A 594 3.00 -18.98 -5.96
CA PHE A 594 3.59 -19.35 -4.67
C PHE A 594 4.78 -18.47 -4.23
N SER A 595 5.11 -17.42 -4.98
CA SER A 595 6.14 -16.42 -4.60
C SER A 595 5.59 -15.20 -3.84
N ARG A 596 4.29 -15.17 -3.48
CA ARG A 596 3.68 -14.15 -2.59
C ARG A 596 3.40 -14.69 -1.20
#